data_AF-A0A356MMW5-F1
#
_entry.id   AF-A0A356MMW5-F1
#
_cell.length_a   1.000
_cell.length_b   1.000
_cell.length_c   1.000
_cell.angle_alpha   90.00
_cell.angle_beta   90.00
_cell.angle_gamma   90.00
#
_symmetry.space_group_name_H-M   'P 1'
#
loop_
_entity.id
_entity.type
_entity.pdbx_description
1 polymer ?
#
loop_
_entity_poly.entity_id
_entity_poly.type
_entity_poly.pdbx_seq_one_letter_code
_entity_poly.pdbx_strand_id
1 'polypeptide(L)'
;MVDRDTWLEIFHTVMSNPLRTGLTGLSIALGIFILVVMQGLGTGLETGVNQTFGDDAVNFIRVETGNAQLAYRGRKPNRRVELHNGDVQAMKTEMDSVPALSRL
;
A
#
# COMPACT_ATOMS: atom_id res chain seq x y z
N MET A 1 2.45 26.59 42.61
CA MET A 1 1.23 27.40 42.77
C MET A 1 0.90 27.93 41.40
N VAL A 2 -0.31 27.67 40.90
CA VAL A 2 -0.77 28.26 39.63
C VAL A 2 -1.46 29.55 40.01
N ASP A 3 -0.83 30.68 39.72
CA ASP A 3 -1.35 32.00 40.06
C ASP A 3 -2.49 32.37 39.12
N ARG A 4 -3.72 32.27 39.63
CA ARG A 4 -4.95 32.54 38.88
C ARG A 4 -5.03 34.00 38.41
N ASP A 5 -4.42 34.91 39.16
CA ASP A 5 -4.40 36.35 38.85
C ASP A 5 -3.60 36.64 37.57
N THR A 6 -2.44 36.01 37.40
CA THR A 6 -1.62 36.12 36.18
C THR A 6 -2.37 35.63 34.95
N TRP A 7 -3.12 34.54 35.07
CA TRP A 7 -3.95 34.02 33.97
C TRP A 7 -5.09 34.97 33.60
N LEU A 8 -5.73 35.59 34.59
CA LEU A 8 -6.78 36.58 34.37
C LEU A 8 -6.24 37.85 33.69
N GLU A 9 -5.05 38.31 34.09
CA GLU A 9 -4.38 39.48 33.51
C GLU A 9 -4.00 39.27 32.04
N ILE A 10 -3.48 38.08 31.69
CA ILE A 10 -3.18 37.71 30.30
C ILE A 10 -4.47 37.70 29.49
N PHE A 11 -5.55 37.10 30.00
CA PHE A 11 -6.83 37.04 29.28
C PHE A 11 -7.41 38.43 29.05
N HIS A 12 -7.32 39.31 30.05
CA HIS A 12 -7.73 40.70 29.94
C HIS A 12 -6.92 41.46 28.86
N THR A 13 -5.60 41.25 28.82
CA THR A 13 -4.71 41.86 27.81
C THR A 13 -5.00 41.34 26.40
N VAL A 14 -5.26 40.04 26.28
CA VAL A 14 -5.60 39.36 25.02
C VAL A 14 -6.95 39.84 24.47
N MET A 15 -7.95 40.04 25.34
CA MET A 15 -9.26 40.57 24.97
C MET A 15 -9.26 42.09 24.72
N SER A 16 -8.34 42.84 25.33
CA SER A 16 -8.21 44.29 25.12
C SER A 16 -7.80 44.66 23.69
N ASN A 17 -7.21 43.74 22.92
CA ASN A 17 -6.80 43.97 21.52
C ASN A 17 -7.37 42.89 20.58
N PRO A 18 -8.68 42.90 20.33
CA PRO A 18 -9.38 41.80 19.66
C PRO A 18 -8.92 41.57 18.21
N LEU A 19 -8.51 42.63 17.50
CA LEU A 19 -8.04 42.51 16.11
C LEU A 19 -6.71 41.76 16.02
N ARG A 20 -5.70 42.17 16.80
CA ARG A 20 -4.38 41.54 16.78
C ARG A 20 -4.44 40.08 17.23
N THR A 21 -5.14 39.82 18.33
CA THR A 21 -5.35 38.46 18.85
C THR A 21 -6.11 37.59 17.84
N GLY A 22 -7.16 38.14 17.22
CA GLY A 22 -7.94 37.43 16.20
C GLY A 22 -7.11 37.05 14.99
N LEU A 23 -6.36 38.00 14.40
CA LEU A 23 -5.54 37.75 13.22
C LEU A 23 -4.41 36.74 13.47
N THR A 24 -3.80 36.78 14.66
CA THR A 24 -2.74 35.84 15.05
C THR A 24 -3.29 34.44 15.31
N GLY A 25 -4.39 34.33 16.05
CA GLY A 25 -5.07 33.05 16.28
C GLY A 25 -5.60 32.43 14.99
N LEU A 26 -6.20 33.22 14.10
CA LEU A 26 -6.67 32.78 12.80
C LEU A 26 -5.53 32.23 11.93
N SER A 27 -4.39 32.92 11.89
CA SER A 27 -3.21 32.46 11.13
C SER A 27 -2.70 31.11 11.61
N ILE A 28 -2.63 30.90 12.93
CA ILE A 28 -2.21 29.63 13.52
C ILE A 28 -3.23 28.53 13.23
N ALA A 29 -4.52 28.84 13.40
CA ALA A 29 -5.60 27.90 13.12
C ALA A 29 -5.60 27.45 11.65
N LEU A 30 -5.42 28.40 10.72
CA LEU A 30 -5.30 28.10 9.28
C LEU A 30 -4.05 27.27 8.97
N GLY A 31 -2.91 27.55 9.61
CA GLY A 31 -1.68 26.77 9.41
C GLY A 31 -1.84 25.30 9.83
N ILE A 32 -2.41 25.07 11.02
CA ILE A 32 -2.70 23.72 11.51
C ILE A 32 -3.77 23.05 10.65
N PHE A 33 -4.78 23.81 10.23
CA PHE A 33 -5.83 23.32 9.33
C PHE A 33 -5.25 22.79 8.02
N ILE A 34 -4.39 23.56 7.35
CA ILE A 34 -3.74 23.14 6.10
C ILE A 34 -2.89 21.87 6.35
N LEU A 35 -2.13 21.83 7.45
CA LEU A 35 -1.31 20.68 7.80
C LEU A 35 -2.14 19.40 7.94
N VAL A 36 -3.22 19.45 8.72
CA VAL A 36 -4.09 18.28 8.98
C VAL A 36 -4.82 17.84 7.71
N VAL A 37 -5.35 18.78 6.92
CA VAL A 37 -6.02 18.46 5.65
C VAL A 37 -5.05 17.80 4.68
N MET A 38 -3.83 18.35 4.55
CA MET A 38 -2.82 17.80 3.65
C MET A 38 -2.37 16.41 4.09
N GLN A 39 -2.22 16.17 5.40
CA GLN A 39 -1.94 14.84 5.92
C GLN A 39 -3.08 13.85 5.65
N GLY A 40 -4.34 14.27 5.87
CA GLY A 40 -5.51 13.45 5.58
C GLY A 40 -5.63 13.08 4.10
N LEU A 41 -5.42 14.05 3.21
CA LEU A 41 -5.41 13.83 1.77
C LEU A 41 -4.24 12.95 1.33
N GLY A 42 -3.04 13.14 1.87
CA GLY A 42 -1.86 12.34 1.56
C GLY A 42 -2.06 10.86 1.90
N THR A 43 -2.48 10.56 3.12
CA THR A 43 -2.74 9.18 3.56
C THR A 43 -3.96 8.58 2.85
N GLY A 44 -5.00 9.38 2.61
CA GLY A 44 -6.18 8.95 1.86
C GLY A 44 -5.85 8.59 0.40
N LEU A 45 -5.02 9.40 -0.26
CA LEU A 45 -4.55 9.13 -1.62
C LEU A 45 -3.65 7.91 -1.66
N GLU A 46 -2.68 7.80 -0.74
CA GLU A 46 -1.81 6.62 -0.63
C GLU A 46 -2.64 5.34 -0.48
N THR A 47 -3.65 5.35 0.39
CA THR A 47 -4.53 4.19 0.60
C THR A 47 -5.39 3.90 -0.62
N GLY A 48 -5.97 4.91 -1.28
CA GLY A 48 -6.79 4.72 -2.48
C GLY A 48 -5.99 4.23 -3.69
N VAL A 49 -4.77 4.74 -3.86
CA VAL A 49 -3.81 4.25 -4.86
C VAL A 49 -3.43 2.80 -4.53
N ASN A 50 -3.04 2.50 -3.29
CA ASN A 50 -2.71 1.14 -2.89
C ASN A 50 -3.89 0.17 -3.03
N GLN A 51 -5.14 0.60 -2.89
CA GLN A 51 -6.31 -0.26 -3.15
C GLN A 51 -6.56 -0.46 -4.65
N THR A 52 -6.32 0.55 -5.46
CA THR A 52 -6.55 0.49 -6.92
C THR A 52 -5.44 -0.28 -7.65
N PHE A 53 -4.21 -0.17 -7.16
CA PHE A 53 -3.02 -0.83 -7.71
C PHE A 53 -2.60 -2.09 -6.91
N GLY A 54 -3.19 -2.33 -5.73
CA GLY A 54 -2.82 -3.45 -4.85
C GLY A 54 -3.39 -4.81 -5.25
N ASP A 55 -4.30 -4.86 -6.23
CA ASP A 55 -4.64 -6.11 -6.91
C ASP A 55 -3.45 -6.66 -7.72
N ASP A 56 -2.43 -5.83 -8.02
CA ASP A 56 -1.12 -6.29 -8.51
C ASP A 56 -0.30 -6.79 -7.31
N ALA A 57 -0.72 -7.95 -6.81
CA ALA A 57 -0.16 -8.64 -5.67
C ALA A 57 1.38 -8.65 -5.69
N VAL A 58 1.97 -8.06 -4.64
CA VAL A 58 3.42 -8.05 -4.40
C VAL A 58 3.96 -9.47 -4.10
N ASN A 59 3.08 -10.48 -4.01
CA ASN A 59 3.46 -11.86 -3.69
C ASN A 59 2.58 -12.91 -4.42
N PHE A 60 2.48 -12.85 -5.75
CA PHE A 60 1.99 -14.00 -6.53
C PHE A 60 3.05 -14.48 -7.52
N ILE A 61 3.19 -15.80 -7.60
CA ILE A 61 3.98 -16.47 -8.63
C ILE A 61 3.01 -16.90 -9.72
N ARG A 62 3.14 -16.31 -10.90
CA ARG A 62 2.40 -16.76 -12.09
C ARG A 62 3.18 -17.86 -12.78
N VAL A 63 2.58 -19.04 -12.90
CA VAL A 63 3.13 -20.17 -13.63
C VAL A 63 2.32 -20.33 -14.92
N GLU A 64 2.97 -20.11 -16.06
CA GLU A 64 2.39 -20.31 -17.39
C GLU A 64 3.04 -21.53 -18.05
N THR A 65 2.25 -22.32 -18.76
CA THR A 65 2.73 -23.49 -19.49
C THR A 65 2.95 -23.20 -20.97
N GLY A 66 4.08 -23.68 -21.48
CA GLY A 66 4.37 -23.74 -22.92
C GLY A 66 3.86 -25.02 -23.59
N ASN A 67 4.30 -25.23 -24.83
CA ASN A 67 4.07 -26.48 -25.55
C ASN A 67 5.14 -27.53 -25.19
N ALA A 68 4.72 -28.79 -25.04
CA ALA A 68 5.64 -29.89 -24.73
C ALA A 68 6.56 -30.19 -25.93
N GLN A 69 7.88 -30.10 -25.76
CA GLN A 69 8.83 -30.34 -26.86
C GLN A 69 9.09 -31.84 -27.13
N LEU A 70 8.99 -32.69 -26.10
CA LEU A 70 9.29 -34.12 -26.17
C LEU A 70 8.02 -34.97 -26.02
N ALA A 71 7.99 -36.11 -26.69
CA ALA A 71 6.97 -37.13 -26.49
C ALA A 71 7.17 -37.79 -25.11
N TYR A 72 6.10 -37.90 -24.32
CA TYR A 72 6.17 -38.48 -22.97
C TYR A 72 4.95 -39.34 -22.69
N ARG A 73 5.15 -40.54 -22.12
CA ARG A 73 4.10 -41.53 -21.76
C ARG A 73 3.03 -41.71 -22.85
N GLY A 74 3.46 -41.93 -24.11
CA GLY A 74 2.55 -42.16 -25.24
C GLY A 74 1.83 -40.91 -25.76
N ARG A 75 2.18 -39.71 -25.27
CA ARG A 75 1.61 -38.44 -25.73
C ARG A 75 2.51 -37.79 -26.78
N LYS A 76 1.88 -37.21 -27.81
CA LYS A 76 2.57 -36.56 -28.94
C LYS A 76 3.30 -35.28 -28.50
N PRO A 77 4.44 -34.95 -29.14
CA PRO A 77 5.12 -33.68 -28.95
C PRO A 77 4.28 -32.51 -29.52
N ASN A 78 4.66 -31.30 -29.15
CA ASN A 78 4.02 -30.02 -29.51
C ASN A 78 2.55 -29.90 -29.08
N ARG A 79 2.21 -30.38 -27.88
CA ARG A 79 0.89 -30.17 -27.28
C ARG A 79 0.94 -29.03 -26.26
N ARG A 80 -0.14 -28.28 -26.14
CA ARG A 80 -0.33 -27.33 -25.02
C ARG A 80 -0.41 -28.12 -23.71
N VAL A 81 0.44 -27.78 -22.75
CA VAL A 81 0.39 -28.39 -21.41
C VAL A 81 -0.66 -27.64 -20.61
N GLU A 82 -1.65 -28.35 -20.07
CA GLU A 82 -2.70 -27.77 -19.23
C GLU A 82 -2.40 -28.12 -17.78
N LEU A 83 -2.27 -27.10 -16.93
CA LEU A 83 -2.09 -27.28 -15.48
C LEU A 83 -3.44 -27.59 -14.84
N HIS A 84 -3.45 -28.61 -14.01
CA HIS A 84 -4.60 -28.97 -13.18
C HIS A 84 -4.27 -28.70 -11.72
N ASN A 85 -5.28 -28.49 -10.87
CA ASN A 85 -5.06 -28.18 -9.45
C ASN A 85 -4.27 -29.28 -8.70
N GLY A 86 -4.29 -30.53 -9.17
CA GLY A 86 -3.46 -31.62 -8.63
C GLY A 86 -1.96 -31.44 -8.90
N ASP A 87 -1.60 -30.78 -10.00
CA ASP A 87 -0.20 -30.50 -10.35
C ASP A 87 0.44 -29.53 -9.36
N VAL A 88 -0.36 -28.68 -8.69
CA VAL A 88 0.13 -27.78 -7.63
C VAL A 88 0.71 -28.56 -6.45
N GLN A 89 0.09 -29.69 -6.08
CA GLN A 89 0.59 -30.55 -5.00
C GLN A 89 1.83 -31.34 -5.44
N ALA A 90 1.85 -31.79 -6.69
CA ALA A 90 3.01 -32.45 -7.29
C ALA A 90 4.21 -31.51 -7.37
N MET A 91 4.02 -30.26 -7.82
CA MET A 91 5.05 -29.23 -7.86
C MET A 91 5.62 -28.93 -6.47
N LYS A 92 4.81 -28.90 -5.41
CA LYS A 92 5.32 -28.70 -4.04
C LYS A 92 6.18 -29.86 -3.52
N THR A 93 5.96 -31.07 -4.03
CA THR A 93 6.58 -32.29 -3.51
C THR A 93 7.78 -32.74 -4.34
N GLU A 94 7.78 -32.48 -5.64
CA GLU A 94 8.72 -33.09 -6.60
C GLU A 94 9.64 -32.09 -7.34
N MET A 95 9.58 -30.78 -7.01
CA MET A 95 10.31 -29.73 -7.77
C MET A 95 11.83 -29.93 -7.85
N ASP A 96 12.41 -30.73 -6.96
CA ASP A 96 13.85 -31.00 -6.89
C ASP A 96 14.31 -32.07 -7.92
N SER A 97 13.39 -32.72 -8.64
CA SER A 97 13.67 -33.88 -9.49
C SER A 97 13.62 -33.61 -11.01
N VAL A 98 13.27 -32.39 -11.43
CA VAL A 98 13.13 -32.05 -12.86
C VAL A 98 14.42 -31.42 -13.40
N PRO A 99 15.17 -32.09 -14.30
CA PRO A 99 16.38 -31.54 -14.89
C PRO A 99 16.06 -30.30 -15.72
N ALA A 100 16.83 -29.21 -15.54
CA ALA A 100 16.68 -27.92 -16.22
C ALA A 100 17.12 -27.96 -17.71
N LEU A 101 16.56 -28.86 -18.52
CA LEU A 101 17.01 -29.13 -19.88
C LEU A 101 16.33 -28.30 -20.98
N SER A 102 15.43 -27.37 -20.66
CA SER A 102 14.67 -26.62 -21.69
C SER A 102 15.10 -25.16 -21.90
N ARG A 103 16.38 -24.82 -21.65
CA ARG A 103 16.99 -23.54 -22.09
C ARG A 103 17.81 -23.76 -23.36
N LEU A 104 17.15 -24.02 -24.48
CA LEU A 104 17.65 -23.84 -25.84
C LEU A 104 16.52 -23.28 -26.70
#